data_AF-A0A1I1MZZ3-F1
#
_entry.id   AF-A0A1I1MZZ3-F1
#
_cell.length_a   1.000
_cell.length_b   1.000
_cell.length_c   1.000
_cell.angle_alpha   90.00
_cell.angle_beta   90.00
_cell.angle_gamma   90.00
#
_symmetry.space_group_name_H-M   'P 1'
#
loop_
_entity.id
_entity.type
_entity.pdbx_description
1 polymer ?
#
loop_
_entity_poly.entity_id
_entity_poly.type
_entity_poly.pdbx_seq_one_letter_code
_entity_poly.pdbx_strand_id
1 'polypeptide(L)'
;MYLTNTVQAELMIYFYPDKHTTNKLVVDDIIQVQEERITEMLALLDNELSQRAFISGDNISVCDHFLFMLCIWADELKKPPLAFKHLAQHLKNLAKREAIIKVCERENLSLADYQ
;
A
#
# COMPACT_ATOMS: atom_id res chain seq x y z
N MET A 1 13.25 5.72 -2.54
CA MET A 1 13.14 5.53 -4.01
C MET A 1 12.24 4.34 -4.41
N TYR A 2 12.19 3.24 -3.66
CA TYR A 2 11.33 2.08 -4.00
C TYR A 2 9.81 2.39 -3.99
N LEU A 3 9.29 2.98 -2.91
CA LEU A 3 7.84 3.23 -2.78
C LEU A 3 7.28 4.12 -3.90
N THR A 4 7.98 5.20 -4.26
CA THR A 4 7.50 6.18 -5.27
C THR A 4 7.64 5.67 -6.70
N ASN A 5 8.73 4.95 -7.01
CA ASN A 5 9.08 4.62 -8.39
C ASN A 5 8.72 3.17 -8.76
N THR A 6 8.24 2.39 -7.80
CA THR A 6 7.86 0.99 -8.01
C THR A 6 6.43 0.78 -7.53
N VAL A 7 6.18 0.83 -6.22
CA VAL A 7 4.83 0.52 -5.68
C VAL A 7 3.78 1.51 -6.17
N GLN A 8 4.02 2.82 -6.00
CA GLN A 8 3.10 3.84 -6.47
C GLN A 8 2.94 3.79 -8.00
N ALA A 9 4.03 3.56 -8.74
CA ALA A 9 4.00 3.51 -10.20
C ALA A 9 3.07 2.40 -10.72
N GLU A 10 3.14 1.20 -10.14
CA GLU A 10 2.24 0.10 -10.54
C GLU A 10 0.79 0.34 -10.08
N LEU A 11 0.58 0.90 -8.88
CA LEU A 11 -0.75 1.32 -8.41
C LEU A 11 -1.40 2.31 -9.39
N MET A 12 -0.64 3.26 -9.92
CA MET A 12 -1.17 4.21 -10.92
C MET A 12 -1.61 3.51 -12.20
N ILE A 13 -0.94 2.45 -12.63
CA ILE A 13 -1.37 1.67 -13.81
C ILE A 13 -2.61 0.85 -13.46
N TYR A 14 -2.66 0.26 -12.27
CA TYR A 14 -3.84 -0.47 -11.77
C TYR A 14 -5.10 0.41 -11.73
N PHE A 15 -5.01 1.66 -11.26
CA PHE A 15 -6.17 2.57 -11.19
C PHE A 15 -6.53 3.23 -12.51
N TYR A 16 -5.56 3.40 -13.41
CA TYR A 16 -5.76 4.09 -14.68
C TYR A 16 -5.30 3.27 -15.89
N PRO A 17 -5.75 2.01 -16.03
CA PRO A 17 -5.29 1.10 -17.08
C PRO A 17 -5.63 1.63 -18.49
N ASP A 18 -6.74 2.36 -18.64
CA ASP A 18 -7.14 3.00 -19.90
C ASP A 18 -6.12 4.03 -20.42
N LYS A 19 -5.24 4.56 -19.57
CA LYS A 19 -4.15 5.46 -20.01
C LYS A 19 -2.99 4.71 -20.66
N HIS A 20 -2.97 3.38 -20.53
CA HIS A 20 -1.88 2.51 -20.98
C HIS A 20 -2.29 1.61 -22.15
N THR A 21 -3.54 1.69 -22.62
CA THR A 21 -4.01 0.98 -23.80
C THR A 21 -5.10 1.76 -24.53
N THR A 22 -5.08 1.72 -25.87
CA THR A 22 -6.23 2.18 -26.68
C THR A 22 -7.20 1.04 -26.97
N ASN A 23 -6.83 -0.20 -26.63
CA ASN A 23 -7.66 -1.38 -26.82
C ASN A 23 -8.43 -1.67 -25.52
N LYS A 24 -9.74 -1.40 -25.53
CA LYS A 24 -10.61 -1.62 -24.37
C LYS A 24 -10.72 -3.08 -23.93
N LEU A 25 -10.43 -4.03 -24.83
CA LEU A 25 -10.53 -5.47 -24.53
C LEU A 25 -9.43 -5.98 -23.61
N VAL A 26 -8.34 -5.22 -23.42
CA VAL A 26 -7.19 -5.64 -22.58
C VAL A 26 -7.12 -4.89 -21.25
N VAL A 27 -8.08 -4.00 -20.96
CA VAL A 27 -8.09 -3.21 -19.72
C VAL A 27 -8.12 -4.11 -18.49
N ASP A 28 -9.01 -5.10 -18.48
CA ASP A 28 -9.14 -6.05 -17.37
C ASP A 28 -7.89 -6.91 -17.18
N ASP A 29 -7.21 -7.28 -18.27
CA ASP A 29 -5.94 -8.01 -18.25
C ASP A 29 -4.83 -7.17 -17.59
N ILE A 30 -4.75 -5.87 -17.94
CA ILE A 30 -3.80 -4.94 -17.29
C ILE A 30 -4.09 -4.86 -15.79
N ILE A 31 -5.36 -4.72 -15.38
CA ILE A 31 -5.74 -4.68 -13.96
C ILE A 31 -5.26 -5.95 -13.25
N GLN A 32 -5.55 -7.12 -13.83
CA GLN A 32 -5.18 -8.40 -13.23
C GLN A 32 -3.65 -8.54 -13.09
N VAL A 33 -2.90 -8.28 -14.15
CA VAL A 33 -1.43 -8.38 -14.13
C VAL A 33 -0.82 -7.41 -13.13
N GLN A 34 -1.38 -6.20 -13.03
CA GLN A 34 -0.86 -5.21 -12.08
C GLN A 34 -1.20 -5.53 -10.63
N GLU A 35 -2.38 -6.11 -10.37
CA GLU A 35 -2.70 -6.60 -9.05
C GLU A 35 -1.73 -7.69 -8.57
N GLU A 36 -1.38 -8.64 -9.46
CA GLU A 36 -0.39 -9.69 -9.17
C GLU A 36 0.98 -9.07 -8.84
N ARG A 37 1.44 -8.11 -9.65
CA ARG A 37 2.72 -7.41 -9.43
C ARG A 37 2.73 -6.61 -8.12
N ILE A 38 1.65 -5.87 -7.83
CA ILE A 38 1.55 -5.10 -6.58
C ILE A 38 1.53 -6.06 -5.38
N THR A 39 0.83 -7.19 -5.48
CA THR A 39 0.79 -8.22 -4.44
C THR A 39 2.18 -8.78 -4.13
N GLU A 40 3.01 -9.02 -5.15
CA GLU A 40 4.41 -9.43 -4.96
C GLU A 40 5.24 -8.33 -4.27
N MET A 41 5.01 -7.06 -4.61
CA MET A 41 5.69 -5.93 -3.98
C MET A 41 5.30 -5.78 -2.50
N LEU A 42 4.04 -6.01 -2.15
CA LEU A 42 3.57 -6.04 -0.76
C LEU A 42 4.20 -7.21 0.00
N ALA A 43 4.36 -8.38 -0.64
CA ALA A 43 5.05 -9.53 -0.05
C ALA A 43 6.52 -9.21 0.27
N LEU A 44 7.22 -8.48 -0.61
CA LEU A 44 8.60 -8.04 -0.36
C LEU A 44 8.67 -7.11 0.85
N LEU A 45 7.75 -6.13 0.93
CA LEU A 45 7.69 -5.20 2.06
C LEU A 45 7.37 -5.91 3.38
N ASP A 46 6.45 -6.87 3.36
CA ASP A 46 6.16 -7.73 4.52
C ASP A 46 7.42 -8.47 5.00
N ASN A 47 8.18 -9.06 4.07
CA ASN A 47 9.40 -9.77 4.41
C ASN A 47 10.46 -8.85 5.02
N GLU A 48 10.65 -7.65 4.48
CA GLU A 48 11.59 -6.67 5.05
C GLU A 48 11.18 -6.22 6.46
N LEU A 49 9.87 -6.07 6.71
CA LEU A 49 9.32 -5.72 8.02
C LEU A 49 9.38 -6.86 9.04
N SER A 50 9.68 -8.10 8.62
CA SER A 50 9.84 -9.22 9.56
C SER A 50 11.03 -9.03 10.52
N GLN A 51 12.02 -8.20 10.14
CA GLN A 51 13.25 -7.97 10.89
C GLN A 51 13.44 -6.50 11.30
N ARG A 52 12.51 -5.61 10.93
CA ARG A 52 12.65 -4.15 11.09
C ARG A 52 11.40 -3.56 11.71
N ALA A 53 11.57 -2.56 12.58
CA ALA A 53 10.45 -1.82 13.14
C ALA A 53 9.83 -0.83 12.13
N PHE A 54 10.68 -0.22 11.29
CA PHE A 54 10.31 0.77 10.28
C PHE A 54 11.02 0.51 8.95
N ILE A 55 10.48 1.06 7.86
CA ILE A 55 10.95 0.81 6.49
C ILE A 55 12.38 1.31 6.25
N SER A 56 12.80 2.38 6.94
CA SER A 56 14.11 3.03 6.74
C SER A 56 15.07 2.88 7.92
N GLY A 57 14.90 1.85 8.76
CA GLY A 57 15.77 1.55 9.91
C GLY A 57 15.00 1.52 11.24
N ASP A 58 15.60 2.09 12.28
CA ASP A 58 15.09 1.95 13.66
C ASP A 58 14.08 3.02 14.07
N ASN A 59 13.95 4.08 13.28
CA ASN A 59 13.07 5.21 13.56
C ASN A 59 12.01 5.40 12.47
N ILE A 60 10.86 5.91 12.89
CA ILE A 60 9.82 6.32 11.95
C ILE A 60 10.34 7.44 11.03
N SER A 61 9.92 7.37 9.77
CA SER A 61 10.30 8.30 8.73
C SER A 61 9.10 8.67 7.84
N VAL A 62 9.35 9.54 6.86
CA VAL A 62 8.38 9.82 5.80
C VAL A 62 8.02 8.57 4.99
N CYS A 63 8.94 7.59 4.89
CA CYS A 63 8.70 6.35 4.15
C CYS A 63 7.55 5.53 4.76
N ASP A 64 7.44 5.50 6.08
CA ASP A 64 6.39 4.73 6.79
C ASP A 64 5.01 5.35 6.59
N HIS A 65 4.92 6.68 6.67
CA HIS A 65 3.67 7.41 6.39
C HIS A 65 3.27 7.29 4.91
N PHE A 66 4.24 7.35 4.02
CA PHE A 66 4.00 7.20 2.59
C PHE A 66 3.56 5.78 2.25
N LEU A 67 4.17 4.76 2.87
CA LEU A 67 3.71 3.38 2.76
C LEU A 67 2.28 3.21 3.27
N PHE A 68 1.94 3.78 4.43
CA PHE A 68 0.58 3.72 4.99
C PHE A 68 -0.45 4.25 4.00
N MET A 69 -0.19 5.40 3.37
CA MET A 69 -1.05 5.97 2.34
C MET A 69 -1.18 5.05 1.11
N LEU A 70 -0.08 4.48 0.60
CA LEU A 70 -0.14 3.54 -0.53
C LEU A 70 -0.90 2.25 -0.18
N CYS A 71 -0.81 1.79 1.06
CA CYS A 71 -1.56 0.62 1.52
C CYS A 71 -3.08 0.89 1.58
N ILE A 72 -3.50 2.11 1.95
CA ILE A 72 -4.92 2.48 1.86
C ILE A 72 -5.43 2.39 0.41
N TRP A 73 -4.62 2.81 -0.56
CA TRP A 73 -5.01 2.67 -1.97
C TRP A 73 -5.15 1.19 -2.37
N ALA A 74 -4.30 0.32 -1.82
CA ALA A 74 -4.30 -1.10 -2.12
C ALA A 74 -5.33 -1.94 -1.33
N ASP A 75 -6.26 -1.35 -0.56
CA ASP A 75 -7.20 -2.12 0.28
C ASP A 75 -8.20 -2.96 -0.53
N GLU A 76 -8.48 -2.60 -1.78
CA GLU A 76 -9.45 -3.30 -2.64
C GLU A 76 -8.82 -4.45 -3.46
N LEU A 77 -7.51 -4.69 -3.34
CA LEU A 77 -6.86 -5.81 -4.03
C LEU A 77 -7.35 -7.15 -3.46
N LYS A 78 -7.35 -8.24 -4.27
CA LYS A 78 -7.75 -9.58 -3.76
C LYS A 78 -6.96 -10.03 -2.54
N LYS A 79 -5.70 -9.60 -2.43
CA LYS A 79 -4.86 -9.78 -1.25
C LYS A 79 -4.44 -8.41 -0.70
N PRO A 80 -5.25 -7.80 0.18
CA PRO A 80 -4.99 -6.45 0.67
C PRO A 80 -3.76 -6.41 1.60
N PRO A 81 -3.19 -5.22 1.87
CA PRO A 81 -2.04 -5.07 2.76
C PRO A 81 -2.22 -5.68 4.15
N LEU A 82 -3.44 -5.62 4.71
CA LEU A 82 -3.75 -6.22 6.01
C LEU A 82 -3.75 -7.77 6.01
N ALA A 83 -3.70 -8.42 4.85
CA ALA A 83 -3.54 -9.87 4.72
C ALA A 83 -2.08 -10.35 4.87
N PHE A 84 -1.12 -9.43 4.94
CA PHE A 84 0.31 -9.73 5.13
C PHE A 84 0.70 -9.49 6.58
N LYS A 85 1.29 -10.48 7.26
CA LYS A 85 1.45 -10.51 8.72
C LYS A 85 2.22 -9.31 9.30
N HIS A 86 3.44 -9.08 8.83
CA HIS A 86 4.35 -8.05 9.35
C HIS A 86 3.94 -6.67 8.84
N LEU A 87 3.49 -6.59 7.58
CA LEU A 87 2.97 -5.36 7.02
C LEU A 87 1.70 -4.90 7.75
N ALA A 88 0.74 -5.79 8.00
CA ALA A 88 -0.45 -5.49 8.78
C ALA A 88 -0.08 -5.01 10.19
N GLN A 89 0.83 -5.70 10.88
CA GLN A 89 1.29 -5.28 12.20
C GLN A 89 1.91 -3.88 12.18
N HIS A 90 2.71 -3.57 11.16
CA HIS A 90 3.30 -2.25 10.98
C HIS A 90 2.22 -1.18 10.75
N LEU A 91 1.25 -1.42 9.86
CA LEU A 91 0.14 -0.51 9.56
C LEU A 91 -0.75 -0.26 10.80
N LYS A 92 -1.09 -1.31 11.55
CA LYS A 92 -1.86 -1.19 12.80
C LYS A 92 -1.10 -0.39 13.86
N ASN A 93 0.22 -0.49 13.91
CA ASN A 93 1.04 0.32 14.81
C ASN A 93 1.09 1.79 14.38
N LEU A 94 1.15 2.05 13.06
CA LEU A 94 1.07 3.40 12.52
C LEU A 94 -0.31 4.04 12.77
N ALA A 95 -1.40 3.31 12.58
CA ALA A 95 -2.78 3.78 12.78
C ALA A 95 -3.06 4.30 14.21
N LYS A 96 -2.26 3.88 15.20
CA LYS A 96 -2.35 4.36 16.59
C LYS A 96 -1.69 5.73 16.83
N ARG A 97 -0.93 6.25 15.85
CA ARG A 97 -0.22 7.52 16.00
C ARG A 97 -1.18 8.68 15.82
N GLU A 98 -1.08 9.67 16.71
CA GLU A 98 -1.92 10.87 16.71
C GLU A 98 -1.96 11.59 15.35
N ALA A 99 -0.82 11.65 14.65
CA ALA A 99 -0.74 12.27 13.33
C ALA A 99 -1.61 11.55 12.29
N ILE A 100 -1.65 10.21 12.31
CA ILE A 100 -2.45 9.42 11.38
C ILE A 100 -3.93 9.52 11.76
N ILE A 101 -4.26 9.40 13.04
CA ILE A 101 -5.65 9.55 13.54
C ILE A 101 -6.22 10.90 13.08
N LYS A 102 -5.50 12.01 13.31
CA LYS A 102 -5.96 13.36 12.92
C LYS A 102 -6.16 13.52 11.41
N VAL A 103 -5.28 12.94 10.59
CA VAL A 103 -5.42 13.02 9.14
C VAL A 103 -6.60 12.17 8.67
N CYS A 104 -6.77 10.95 9.19
CA CYS A 104 -7.90 10.10 8.84
C CYS A 104 -9.24 10.72 9.26
N GLU A 105 -9.32 11.34 10.44
CA GLU A 105 -10.50 12.11 10.86
C GLU A 105 -10.79 13.28 9.90
N ARG A 106 -9.76 14.01 9.48
CA ARG A 106 -9.88 15.14 8.55
C ARG A 106 -10.34 14.70 7.16
N GLU A 107 -9.84 13.58 6.68
CA GLU A 107 -10.13 13.03 5.34
C GLU A 107 -11.34 12.08 5.33
N ASN A 108 -12.05 11.92 6.46
CA ASN A 108 -13.17 10.99 6.65
C ASN A 108 -12.82 9.51 6.31
N LEU A 109 -11.60 9.08 6.63
CA LEU A 109 -11.16 7.70 6.48
C LEU A 109 -11.35 6.93 7.79
N SER A 110 -12.02 5.78 7.73
CA SER A 110 -12.17 4.88 8.88
C SER A 110 -10.87 4.14 9.17
N LEU A 111 -10.51 4.04 10.45
CA LEU A 111 -9.39 3.21 10.92
C LEU A 111 -9.86 1.90 11.58
N ALA A 112 -11.13 1.51 11.44
CA ALA A 112 -11.71 0.36 12.14
C ALA A 112 -10.95 -0.95 11.84
N ASP A 113 -10.56 -1.19 10.59
CA ASP A 113 -9.86 -2.40 10.18
C ASP A 113 -8.42 -2.50 10.74
N TYR A 114 -7.88 -1.36 11.20
CA TYR A 114 -6.54 -1.25 11.77
C TYR A 114 -6.50 -1.46 13.30
N GLN A 115 -7.66 -1.69 13.94
CA GLN A 115 -7.78 -1.90 15.38
C GLN A 115 -7.47 -3.35 15.81
#